data_AF-A0A847XQ61-F1
#
_entry.id   AF-A0A847XQ61-F1
#
_cell.length_a   1.000
_cell.length_b   1.000
_cell.length_c   1.000
_cell.angle_alpha   90.00
_cell.angle_beta   90.00
_cell.angle_gamma   90.00
#
_symmetry.space_group_name_H-M   'P 1'
#
loop_
_entity.id
_entity.type
_entity.pdbx_description
1 polymer ?
#
loop_
_entity_poly.entity_id
_entity_poly.type
_entity_poly.pdbx_seq_one_letter_code
_entity_poly.pdbx_strand_id
1 'polypeptide(L)'
;MKQFRFIDNITGWLVFTVAAITYLMTIEPTASLWDCGEFIASAYKLEIGHPPGSQIFMILARIFTLFAGGNVEKVAAMVNAMSALASAFTILFLFWTITHLARKILIKNEDQLNISRIMAIMAAGIVGSLAYTFSDSFWFSAVEGEVYATSSFFTAIVFWAILKWEDNADKEHADKWIILIAYLMGLSIGVHLLNLLALPAIVLVYYFRKFTFSWKGFIMSIAVSCAILALLIWGIIPGLIKISSRFDLFFVNTLKLPHNSGMVVHFIILIVLFIIAIRMSLNSENKIRNAAIATATLFLTGIWVVSDSFFINILVLIAVTSFLFYVSGKNRVVLNTILTSVMVILIGYSSTAIIVIRASANPPLNENNPSNPFSLLYYLNREQYGDRPLFYGPYYNAPVLDYADGKPVYALEDKKKYIITHRELEKVYDDRFFTLFPRMWSDQSNDHAEVYKAWGGTRGIPLQVIDQSSGEKSIIRKPRFSENLKFMFSYQFGYMYFRYFMWNFSGRQNDTQGTGGAVNGNWITGIKFLDEPRTGTYDFPEDIRKDPSRNKYY
;
A
#
# COMPACT_ATOMS: atom_id res chain seq x y z
N MET A 1 -30.66 -22.93 -4.97
CA MET A 1 -29.53 -22.27 -4.26
C MET A 1 -28.63 -23.17 -3.40
N LYS A 2 -29.16 -24.09 -2.56
CA LYS A 2 -28.29 -24.92 -1.68
C LYS A 2 -27.28 -25.77 -2.45
N GLN A 3 -27.73 -26.46 -3.50
CA GLN A 3 -26.86 -27.29 -4.34
C GLN A 3 -25.75 -26.49 -5.03
N PHE A 4 -26.06 -25.31 -5.58
CA PHE A 4 -25.04 -24.42 -6.16
C PHE A 4 -23.96 -24.06 -5.14
N ARG A 5 -24.36 -23.61 -3.94
CA ARG A 5 -23.39 -23.22 -2.88
C ARG A 5 -22.50 -24.38 -2.46
N PHE A 6 -23.06 -25.59 -2.39
CA PHE A 6 -22.29 -26.78 -2.06
C PHE A 6 -21.23 -27.07 -3.13
N ILE A 7 -21.62 -27.07 -4.41
CA ILE A 7 -20.71 -27.29 -5.54
C ILE A 7 -19.64 -26.18 -5.62
N ASP A 8 -20.03 -24.91 -5.50
CA ASP A 8 -19.15 -23.74 -5.52
C ASP A 8 -18.11 -23.79 -4.39
N ASN A 9 -18.52 -24.17 -3.18
CA ASN A 9 -17.60 -24.32 -2.05
C ASN A 9 -16.60 -25.46 -2.28
N ILE A 10 -17.07 -26.64 -2.69
CA ILE A 10 -16.18 -27.79 -2.93
C ILE A 10 -15.20 -27.51 -4.07
N THR A 11 -15.69 -26.92 -5.16
CA THR A 11 -14.86 -26.60 -6.33
C THR A 11 -13.79 -25.57 -5.95
N GLY A 12 -14.14 -24.55 -5.16
CA GLY A 12 -13.17 -23.59 -4.64
C GLY A 12 -12.06 -24.28 -3.83
N TRP A 13 -12.41 -25.17 -2.90
CA TRP A 13 -11.41 -25.91 -2.12
C TRP A 13 -10.58 -26.89 -2.96
N LEU A 14 -11.15 -27.46 -4.02
CA LEU A 14 -10.39 -28.27 -4.98
C LEU A 14 -9.35 -27.40 -5.71
N VAL A 15 -9.75 -26.23 -6.21
CA VAL A 15 -8.85 -25.26 -6.85
C VAL A 15 -7.75 -24.79 -5.87
N PHE A 16 -8.11 -24.51 -4.62
CA PHE A 16 -7.14 -24.23 -3.55
C PHE A 16 -6.13 -25.36 -3.40
N THR A 17 -6.59 -26.61 -3.39
CA THR A 17 -5.72 -27.79 -3.23
C THR A 17 -4.75 -27.92 -4.40
N VAL A 18 -5.21 -27.70 -5.64
CA VAL A 18 -4.36 -27.67 -6.82
C VAL A 18 -3.28 -26.58 -6.69
N ALA A 19 -3.68 -25.34 -6.36
CA ALA A 19 -2.74 -24.24 -6.19
C ALA A 19 -1.74 -24.50 -5.05
N ALA A 20 -2.21 -24.98 -3.90
CA ALA A 20 -1.38 -25.29 -2.74
C ALA A 20 -0.34 -26.37 -3.07
N ILE A 21 -0.75 -27.47 -3.72
CA ILE A 21 0.18 -28.52 -4.14
C ILE A 21 1.21 -27.97 -5.12
N THR A 22 0.78 -27.23 -6.16
CA THR A 22 1.68 -26.62 -7.14
C THR A 22 2.73 -25.74 -6.48
N TYR A 23 2.32 -24.79 -5.63
CA TYR A 23 3.24 -23.86 -5.00
C TYR A 23 4.12 -24.55 -3.96
N LEU A 24 3.58 -25.45 -3.12
CA LEU A 24 4.37 -26.18 -2.12
C LEU A 24 5.41 -27.11 -2.75
N MET A 25 5.13 -27.67 -3.93
CA MET A 25 6.11 -28.48 -4.67
C MET A 25 7.19 -27.64 -5.35
N THR A 26 7.01 -26.33 -5.46
CA THR A 26 7.89 -25.41 -6.19
C THR A 26 8.41 -24.26 -5.33
N ILE A 27 8.24 -24.33 -3.99
CA ILE A 27 8.83 -23.34 -3.09
C ILE A 27 10.33 -23.27 -3.29
N GLU A 28 10.87 -22.07 -3.17
CA GLU A 28 12.31 -21.92 -3.03
C GLU A 28 12.76 -22.67 -1.76
N PRO A 29 13.80 -23.52 -1.82
CA PRO A 29 14.24 -24.28 -0.64
C PRO A 29 14.95 -23.39 0.38
N THR A 30 15.50 -22.26 -0.06
CA THR A 30 16.28 -21.29 0.73
C THR A 30 15.73 -19.87 0.57
N ALA A 31 16.54 -18.84 0.82
CA ALA A 31 16.17 -17.46 0.47
C ALA A 31 16.35 -17.24 -1.04
N SER A 32 15.39 -16.57 -1.67
CA SER A 32 15.52 -16.04 -3.04
C SER A 32 16.29 -14.70 -3.04
N LEU A 33 16.45 -14.12 -4.22
CA LEU A 33 17.09 -12.80 -4.42
C LEU A 33 16.23 -11.68 -3.78
N TRP A 34 16.84 -10.51 -3.53
CA TRP A 34 16.19 -9.32 -2.95
C TRP A 34 15.88 -9.43 -1.45
N ASP A 35 14.66 -9.08 -1.04
CA ASP A 35 14.28 -8.80 0.34
C ASP A 35 13.92 -10.10 1.09
N CYS A 36 13.72 -11.20 0.39
CA CYS A 36 13.35 -12.50 0.97
C CYS A 36 14.29 -12.95 2.09
N GLY A 37 15.61 -12.82 1.89
CA GLY A 37 16.60 -13.19 2.91
C GLY A 37 16.43 -12.37 4.20
N GLU A 38 16.20 -11.07 4.06
CA GLU A 38 15.96 -10.15 5.17
C GLU A 38 14.64 -10.45 5.88
N PHE A 39 13.56 -10.67 5.13
CA PHE A 39 12.25 -11.03 5.69
C PHE A 39 12.29 -12.34 6.47
N ILE A 40 12.95 -13.37 5.94
CA ILE A 40 13.11 -14.67 6.60
C ILE A 40 13.94 -14.51 7.89
N ALA A 41 15.08 -13.81 7.83
CA ALA A 41 15.94 -13.58 8.98
C ALA A 41 15.21 -12.79 10.08
N SER A 42 14.55 -11.68 9.68
CA SER A 42 13.76 -10.81 10.54
C SER A 42 12.62 -11.57 11.20
N ALA A 43 11.89 -12.41 10.45
CA ALA A 43 10.81 -13.23 11.00
C ALA A 43 11.33 -14.30 11.96
N TYR A 44 12.44 -14.97 11.66
CA TYR A 44 12.98 -16.05 12.48
C TYR A 44 13.41 -15.61 13.88
N LYS A 45 13.93 -14.39 14.03
CA LYS A 45 14.36 -13.85 15.34
C LYS A 45 13.49 -12.70 15.86
N LEU A 46 12.40 -12.37 15.16
CA LEU A 46 11.58 -11.19 15.42
C LEU A 46 12.45 -9.93 15.51
N GLU A 47 13.27 -9.70 14.48
CA GLU A 47 14.16 -8.55 14.37
C GLU A 47 13.43 -7.37 13.67
N ILE A 48 14.09 -6.25 13.40
CA ILE A 48 13.46 -5.11 12.70
C ILE A 48 14.15 -4.94 11.35
N GLY A 49 13.48 -5.39 10.29
CA GLY A 49 13.92 -5.15 8.91
C GLY A 49 13.55 -3.76 8.40
N HIS A 50 13.72 -3.54 7.11
CA HIS A 50 13.64 -2.23 6.49
C HIS A 50 12.27 -1.54 6.60
N PRO A 51 12.24 -0.20 6.62
CA PRO A 51 11.00 0.56 6.78
C PRO A 51 10.05 0.48 5.58
N PRO A 52 8.72 0.48 5.80
CA PRO A 52 8.02 0.74 7.06
C PRO A 52 7.72 -0.54 7.86
N GLY A 53 8.45 -1.63 7.57
CA GLY A 53 8.26 -2.96 8.15
C GLY A 53 7.04 -3.70 7.64
N SER A 54 6.94 -4.98 8.01
CA SER A 54 5.86 -5.90 7.61
C SER A 54 5.40 -6.75 8.80
N GLN A 55 4.90 -6.10 9.84
CA GLN A 55 4.71 -6.68 11.18
C GLN A 55 3.77 -7.89 11.20
N ILE A 56 2.66 -7.85 10.48
CA ILE A 56 1.75 -9.00 10.35
C ILE A 56 2.41 -10.13 9.56
N PHE A 57 3.11 -9.81 8.47
CA PHE A 57 3.88 -10.82 7.73
C PHE A 57 4.91 -11.49 8.64
N MET A 58 5.67 -10.71 9.41
CA MET A 58 6.67 -11.21 10.35
C MET A 58 6.08 -12.11 11.43
N ILE A 59 4.92 -11.73 12.01
CA ILE A 59 4.22 -12.55 13.01
C ILE A 59 3.79 -13.89 12.41
N LEU A 60 3.21 -13.87 11.21
CA LEU A 60 2.79 -15.09 10.52
C LEU A 60 4.01 -15.96 10.16
N ALA A 61 5.05 -15.36 9.57
CA ALA A 61 6.28 -16.05 9.19
C ALA A 61 6.96 -16.66 10.42
N ARG A 62 6.97 -15.94 11.56
CA ARG A 62 7.48 -16.47 12.83
C ARG A 62 6.76 -17.74 13.25
N ILE A 63 5.43 -17.79 13.16
CA ILE A 63 4.65 -19.00 13.46
C ILE A 63 5.12 -20.15 12.55
N PHE A 64 5.29 -19.88 11.25
CA PHE A 64 5.75 -20.90 10.31
C PHE A 64 7.16 -21.40 10.59
N THR A 65 8.07 -20.53 11.06
CA THR A 65 9.42 -20.96 11.46
C THR A 65 9.41 -22.02 12.57
N LEU A 66 8.35 -22.10 13.39
CA LEU A 66 8.25 -23.12 14.46
C LEU A 66 8.09 -24.53 13.89
N PHE A 67 7.51 -24.69 12.70
CA PHE A 67 7.39 -25.99 12.03
C PHE A 67 8.72 -26.54 11.52
N ALA A 68 9.79 -25.75 11.56
CA ALA A 68 11.15 -26.22 11.29
C ALA A 68 11.68 -27.16 12.39
N GLY A 69 11.00 -27.25 13.55
CA GLY A 69 11.34 -28.20 14.61
C GLY A 69 12.73 -27.99 15.22
N GLY A 70 13.22 -26.74 15.19
CA GLY A 70 14.57 -26.37 15.65
C GLY A 70 15.67 -26.53 14.59
N ASN A 71 15.38 -27.10 13.41
CA ASN A 71 16.35 -27.16 12.32
C ASN A 71 16.37 -25.84 11.53
N VAL A 72 17.45 -25.07 11.69
CA VAL A 72 17.63 -23.76 11.05
C VAL A 72 17.62 -23.84 9.52
N GLU A 73 18.13 -24.93 8.93
CA GLU A 73 18.17 -25.12 7.48
C GLU A 73 16.77 -25.20 6.85
N LYS A 74 15.75 -25.54 7.65
CA LYS A 74 14.35 -25.63 7.19
C LYS A 74 13.57 -24.33 7.35
N VAL A 75 14.12 -23.32 8.02
CA VAL A 75 13.39 -22.09 8.34
C VAL A 75 12.93 -21.37 7.08
N ALA A 76 13.81 -21.21 6.09
CA ALA A 76 13.48 -20.55 4.84
C ALA A 76 12.34 -21.26 4.10
N ALA A 77 12.44 -22.59 3.92
CA ALA A 77 11.40 -23.41 3.33
C ALA A 77 10.04 -23.28 4.06
N MET A 78 10.03 -23.18 5.40
CA MET A 78 8.77 -22.99 6.14
C MET A 78 8.15 -21.62 5.91
N VAL A 79 8.96 -20.55 5.80
CA VAL A 79 8.45 -19.22 5.46
C VAL A 79 7.97 -19.17 4.01
N ASN A 80 8.68 -19.80 3.07
CA ASN A 80 8.25 -19.90 1.69
C ASN A 80 6.97 -20.72 1.55
N ALA A 81 6.80 -21.78 2.37
CA ALA A 81 5.54 -22.53 2.46
C ALA A 81 4.37 -21.68 2.98
N MET A 82 4.61 -20.72 3.88
CA MET A 82 3.60 -19.75 4.28
C MET A 82 3.12 -18.92 3.09
N SER A 83 4.05 -18.39 2.28
CA SER A 83 3.73 -17.64 1.06
C SER A 83 2.94 -18.51 0.07
N ALA A 84 3.36 -19.75 -0.14
CA ALA A 84 2.65 -20.71 -1.01
C ALA A 84 1.19 -20.91 -0.58
N LEU A 85 0.95 -21.07 0.73
CA LEU A 85 -0.40 -21.24 1.27
C LEU A 85 -1.22 -19.94 1.19
N ALA A 86 -0.63 -18.78 1.50
CA ALA A 86 -1.29 -17.49 1.34
C ALA A 86 -1.70 -17.24 -0.12
N SER A 87 -0.84 -17.56 -1.07
CA SER A 87 -1.14 -17.51 -2.50
C SER A 87 -2.20 -18.52 -2.91
N ALA A 88 -2.19 -19.74 -2.38
CA ALA A 88 -3.28 -20.69 -2.63
C ALA A 88 -4.64 -20.16 -2.11
N PHE A 89 -4.67 -19.51 -0.95
CA PHE A 89 -5.88 -18.82 -0.47
C PHE A 89 -6.29 -17.66 -1.38
N THR A 90 -5.33 -16.92 -1.95
CA THR A 90 -5.62 -15.91 -2.97
C THR A 90 -6.39 -16.52 -4.14
N ILE A 91 -5.94 -17.69 -4.65
CA ILE A 91 -6.63 -18.41 -5.73
C ILE A 91 -8.04 -18.85 -5.32
N LEU A 92 -8.23 -19.33 -4.08
CA LEU A 92 -9.55 -19.69 -3.55
C LEU A 92 -10.53 -18.50 -3.58
N PHE A 93 -10.09 -17.34 -3.07
CA PHE A 93 -10.94 -16.15 -3.03
C PHE A 93 -11.14 -15.53 -4.41
N LEU A 94 -10.16 -15.64 -5.30
CA LEU A 94 -10.30 -15.27 -6.71
C LEU A 94 -11.34 -16.16 -7.40
N PHE A 95 -11.30 -17.48 -7.18
CA PHE A 95 -12.31 -18.41 -7.69
C PHE A 95 -13.72 -17.98 -7.26
N TRP A 96 -13.95 -17.77 -5.96
CA TRP A 96 -15.26 -17.35 -5.46
C TRP A 96 -15.68 -15.96 -5.92
N THR A 97 -14.71 -15.07 -6.19
CA THR A 97 -14.98 -13.76 -6.79
C THR A 97 -15.48 -13.92 -8.23
N ILE A 98 -14.80 -14.74 -9.04
CA ILE A 98 -15.19 -15.00 -10.42
C ILE A 98 -16.54 -15.70 -10.48
N THR A 99 -16.78 -16.74 -9.66
CA THR A 99 -18.07 -17.45 -9.66
C THR A 99 -19.22 -16.56 -9.19
N HIS A 100 -18.98 -15.65 -8.23
CA HIS A 100 -19.96 -14.64 -7.83
C HIS A 100 -20.33 -13.71 -8.99
N LEU A 101 -19.33 -13.15 -9.68
CA LEU A 101 -19.55 -12.23 -10.80
C LEU A 101 -20.20 -12.94 -12.01
N ALA A 102 -19.72 -14.14 -12.36
CA ALA A 102 -20.29 -14.96 -13.42
C ALA A 102 -21.74 -15.35 -13.12
N ARG A 103 -22.05 -15.71 -11.86
CA ARG A 103 -23.43 -15.95 -11.41
C ARG A 103 -24.29 -14.72 -11.60
N LYS A 104 -23.82 -13.54 -11.22
CA LYS A 104 -24.57 -12.27 -11.35
C LYS A 104 -24.90 -11.94 -12.81
N ILE A 105 -24.03 -12.32 -13.75
CA ILE A 105 -24.25 -12.12 -15.19
C ILE A 105 -25.22 -13.18 -15.74
N LEU A 106 -25.00 -14.44 -15.39
CA LEU A 106 -25.70 -15.58 -16.01
C LEU A 106 -27.02 -15.95 -15.33
N ILE A 107 -27.26 -15.58 -14.08
CA ILE A 107 -28.45 -15.95 -13.32
C ILE A 107 -29.10 -14.67 -12.81
N LYS A 108 -30.21 -14.28 -13.43
CA LYS A 108 -31.01 -13.12 -13.00
C LYS A 108 -32.08 -13.51 -11.99
N ASN A 109 -32.67 -14.70 -12.18
CA ASN A 109 -33.71 -15.27 -11.31
C ASN A 109 -33.30 -16.68 -10.86
N GLU A 110 -33.69 -17.10 -9.66
CA GLU A 110 -33.34 -18.42 -9.14
C GLU A 110 -33.86 -19.59 -10.00
N ASP A 111 -34.94 -19.39 -10.73
CA ASP A 111 -35.53 -20.39 -11.66
C ASP A 111 -34.61 -20.71 -12.85
N GLN A 112 -33.60 -19.88 -13.09
CA GLN A 112 -32.62 -20.09 -14.16
C GLN A 112 -31.47 -21.00 -13.75
N LEU A 113 -31.42 -21.45 -12.49
CA LEU A 113 -30.41 -22.39 -12.00
C LEU A 113 -30.67 -23.79 -12.56
N ASN A 114 -30.03 -24.09 -13.69
CA ASN A 114 -29.90 -25.43 -14.23
C ASN A 114 -28.45 -25.91 -14.18
N ILE A 115 -28.24 -27.22 -14.36
CA ILE A 115 -26.92 -27.86 -14.28
C ILE A 115 -25.94 -27.21 -15.27
N SER A 116 -26.37 -26.94 -16.51
CA SER A 116 -25.53 -26.33 -17.55
C SER A 116 -24.98 -24.96 -17.14
N ARG A 117 -25.81 -24.09 -16.53
CA ARG A 117 -25.36 -22.78 -16.04
C ARG A 117 -24.45 -22.91 -14.83
N ILE A 118 -24.72 -23.85 -13.92
CA ILE A 118 -23.82 -24.14 -12.80
C ILE A 118 -22.45 -24.56 -13.34
N MET A 119 -22.40 -25.48 -14.29
CA MET A 119 -21.16 -25.92 -14.94
C MET A 119 -20.43 -24.76 -15.62
N ALA A 120 -21.14 -23.89 -16.35
CA ALA A 120 -20.53 -22.73 -16.99
C ALA A 120 -19.92 -21.75 -15.97
N ILE A 121 -20.59 -21.48 -14.85
CA ILE A 121 -20.07 -20.63 -13.77
C ILE A 121 -18.84 -21.27 -13.12
N MET A 122 -18.90 -22.57 -12.83
CA MET A 122 -17.75 -23.30 -12.26
C MET A 122 -16.57 -23.30 -13.21
N ALA A 123 -16.80 -23.55 -14.51
CA ALA A 123 -15.77 -23.51 -15.54
C ALA A 123 -15.11 -22.14 -15.65
N ALA A 124 -15.90 -21.05 -15.62
CA ALA A 124 -15.36 -19.70 -15.61
C ALA A 124 -14.47 -19.45 -14.37
N GLY A 125 -14.92 -19.89 -13.19
CA GLY A 125 -14.14 -19.81 -11.96
C GLY A 125 -12.84 -20.60 -12.03
N ILE A 126 -12.91 -21.88 -12.44
CA ILE A 126 -11.74 -22.78 -12.56
C ILE A 126 -10.73 -22.20 -13.56
N VAL A 127 -11.18 -21.86 -14.77
CA VAL A 127 -10.29 -21.36 -15.83
C VAL A 127 -9.62 -20.06 -15.41
N GLY A 128 -10.39 -19.08 -14.89
CA GLY A 128 -9.81 -17.79 -14.51
C GLY A 128 -8.86 -17.87 -13.31
N SER A 129 -9.21 -18.65 -12.29
CA SER A 129 -8.36 -18.81 -11.09
C SER A 129 -7.11 -19.64 -11.36
N LEU A 130 -7.21 -20.72 -12.15
CA LEU A 130 -6.04 -21.53 -12.53
C LEU A 130 -5.16 -20.82 -13.56
N ALA A 131 -5.72 -20.03 -14.47
CA ALA A 131 -4.91 -19.18 -15.36
C ALA A 131 -4.04 -18.21 -14.55
N TYR A 132 -4.57 -17.62 -13.48
CA TYR A 132 -3.78 -16.80 -12.57
C TYR A 132 -2.78 -17.63 -11.75
N THR A 133 -3.16 -18.85 -11.35
CA THR A 133 -2.29 -19.77 -10.61
C THR A 133 -0.99 -20.07 -11.36
N PHE A 134 -1.09 -20.28 -12.66
CA PHE A 134 0.06 -20.60 -13.51
C PHE A 134 0.62 -19.37 -14.24
N SER A 135 0.24 -18.16 -13.82
CA SER A 135 0.84 -16.94 -14.37
C SER A 135 2.21 -16.72 -13.74
N ASP A 136 3.23 -16.50 -14.58
CA ASP A 136 4.63 -16.38 -14.18
C ASP A 136 4.85 -15.38 -13.04
N SER A 137 4.30 -14.17 -13.15
CA SER A 137 4.49 -13.11 -12.15
C SER A 137 3.84 -13.45 -10.81
N PHE A 138 2.69 -14.12 -10.81
CA PHE A 138 2.04 -14.52 -9.56
C PHE A 138 2.72 -15.73 -8.94
N TRP A 139 3.09 -16.73 -9.76
CA TRP A 139 3.77 -17.93 -9.29
C TRP A 139 5.11 -17.56 -8.67
N PHE A 140 5.92 -16.73 -9.32
CA PHE A 140 7.21 -16.25 -8.80
C PHE A 140 7.08 -15.72 -7.36
N SER A 141 6.14 -14.81 -7.12
CA SER A 141 5.88 -14.27 -5.78
C SER A 141 5.17 -15.24 -4.82
N ALA A 142 4.54 -16.32 -5.33
CA ALA A 142 3.86 -17.31 -4.51
C ALA A 142 4.81 -18.28 -3.83
N VAL A 143 6.03 -18.47 -4.37
CA VAL A 143 6.98 -19.49 -3.92
C VAL A 143 8.11 -18.95 -3.05
N GLU A 144 8.13 -17.63 -2.81
CA GLU A 144 9.18 -16.94 -2.05
C GLU A 144 8.64 -16.22 -0.80
N GLY A 145 9.50 -16.07 0.20
CA GLY A 145 9.20 -15.52 1.52
C GLY A 145 9.06 -14.00 1.54
N GLU A 146 8.16 -13.45 0.73
CA GLU A 146 7.94 -12.02 0.59
C GLU A 146 6.50 -11.56 0.91
N VAL A 147 6.33 -10.26 1.13
CA VAL A 147 5.05 -9.65 1.53
C VAL A 147 3.95 -9.75 0.47
N TYR A 148 4.31 -9.96 -0.80
CA TYR A 148 3.36 -9.94 -1.92
C TYR A 148 2.34 -11.08 -1.90
N ALA A 149 2.73 -12.29 -1.48
CA ALA A 149 1.80 -13.41 -1.34
C ALA A 149 0.69 -13.10 -0.31
N THR A 150 1.10 -12.61 0.87
CA THR A 150 0.16 -12.24 1.94
C THR A 150 -0.66 -11.02 1.56
N SER A 151 -0.07 -10.02 0.89
CA SER A 151 -0.78 -8.84 0.39
C SER A 151 -1.87 -9.20 -0.63
N SER A 152 -1.56 -10.11 -1.55
CA SER A 152 -2.52 -10.63 -2.54
C SER A 152 -3.66 -11.38 -1.86
N PHE A 153 -3.36 -12.17 -0.83
CA PHE A 153 -4.37 -12.84 -0.02
C PHE A 153 -5.34 -11.86 0.62
N PHE A 154 -4.83 -10.83 1.32
CA PHE A 154 -5.67 -9.79 1.94
C PHE A 154 -6.52 -9.05 0.90
N THR A 155 -5.96 -8.76 -0.28
CA THR A 155 -6.69 -8.12 -1.38
C THR A 155 -7.84 -9.00 -1.87
N ALA A 156 -7.59 -10.29 -2.10
CA ALA A 156 -8.59 -11.24 -2.59
C ALA A 156 -9.71 -11.47 -1.56
N ILE A 157 -9.39 -11.66 -0.28
CA ILE A 157 -10.41 -11.87 0.77
C ILE A 157 -11.23 -10.60 1.03
N VAL A 158 -10.63 -9.40 0.99
CA VAL A 158 -11.36 -8.14 1.15
C VAL A 158 -12.32 -7.91 -0.02
N PHE A 159 -11.87 -8.12 -1.24
CA PHE A 159 -12.72 -7.97 -2.42
C PHE A 159 -13.85 -9.02 -2.44
N TRP A 160 -13.55 -10.27 -2.09
CA TRP A 160 -14.57 -11.29 -1.89
C TRP A 160 -15.57 -10.92 -0.78
N ALA A 161 -15.09 -10.36 0.34
CA ALA A 161 -15.94 -9.98 1.47
C ALA A 161 -16.94 -8.87 1.10
N ILE A 162 -16.58 -7.92 0.23
CA ILE A 162 -17.55 -6.89 -0.23
C ILE A 162 -18.61 -7.48 -1.16
N LEU A 163 -18.27 -8.52 -1.93
CA LEU A 163 -19.26 -9.28 -2.71
C LEU A 163 -20.18 -10.10 -1.80
N LYS A 164 -19.67 -10.62 -0.67
CA LYS A 164 -20.52 -11.24 0.37
C LYS A 164 -21.42 -10.22 1.06
N TRP A 165 -20.93 -9.01 1.32
CA TRP A 165 -21.78 -7.92 1.78
C TRP A 165 -22.88 -7.60 0.76
N GLU A 166 -22.54 -7.49 -0.53
CA GLU A 166 -23.48 -7.19 -1.61
C GLU A 166 -24.67 -8.17 -1.64
N ASP A 167 -24.38 -9.47 -1.57
CA ASP A 167 -25.38 -10.56 -1.52
C ASP A 167 -26.30 -10.49 -0.30
N ASN A 168 -25.85 -9.86 0.78
CA ASN A 168 -26.56 -9.80 2.06
C ASN A 168 -26.99 -8.39 2.44
N ALA A 169 -26.80 -7.38 1.57
CA ALA A 169 -26.92 -5.97 1.90
C ALA A 169 -28.29 -5.52 2.45
N ASP A 170 -29.33 -6.33 2.23
CA ASP A 170 -30.70 -6.06 2.68
C ASP A 170 -31.11 -6.92 3.89
N LYS A 171 -30.20 -7.77 4.39
CA LYS A 171 -30.42 -8.60 5.58
C LYS A 171 -29.94 -7.88 6.84
N GLU A 172 -30.52 -8.27 7.96
CA GLU A 172 -30.03 -7.85 9.27
C GLU A 172 -28.56 -8.24 9.45
N HIS A 173 -27.80 -7.35 10.10
CA HIS A 173 -26.36 -7.51 10.34
C HIS A 173 -25.48 -7.66 9.09
N ALA A 174 -25.93 -7.22 7.91
CA ALA A 174 -25.09 -7.21 6.71
C ALA A 174 -23.76 -6.47 6.92
N ASP A 175 -23.80 -5.37 7.67
CA ASP A 175 -22.65 -4.48 7.91
C ASP A 175 -21.50 -5.14 8.67
N LYS A 176 -21.69 -6.33 9.26
CA LYS A 176 -20.58 -7.11 9.82
C LYS A 176 -19.49 -7.40 8.78
N TRP A 177 -19.86 -7.50 7.50
CA TRP A 177 -18.91 -7.65 6.40
C TRP A 177 -18.10 -6.37 6.17
N ILE A 178 -18.71 -5.19 6.32
CA ILE A 178 -17.99 -3.91 6.26
C ILE A 178 -17.00 -3.82 7.42
N ILE A 179 -17.41 -4.22 8.62
CA ILE A 179 -16.51 -4.27 9.79
C ILE A 179 -15.37 -5.27 9.58
N LEU A 180 -15.65 -6.46 9.02
CA LEU A 180 -14.62 -7.44 8.68
C LEU A 180 -13.63 -6.87 7.64
N ILE A 181 -14.13 -6.20 6.60
CA ILE A 181 -13.29 -5.54 5.59
C ILE A 181 -12.39 -4.50 6.26
N ALA A 182 -12.94 -3.64 7.11
CA ALA A 182 -12.18 -2.64 7.85
C ALA A 182 -11.08 -3.28 8.72
N TYR A 183 -11.39 -4.37 9.42
CA TYR A 183 -10.40 -5.12 10.20
C TYR A 183 -9.28 -5.72 9.35
N LEU A 184 -9.63 -6.40 8.25
CA LEU A 184 -8.68 -6.98 7.30
C LEU A 184 -7.80 -5.92 6.65
N MET A 185 -8.36 -4.75 6.35
CA MET A 185 -7.62 -3.59 5.88
C MET A 185 -6.62 -3.10 6.94
N GLY A 186 -7.04 -3.01 8.20
CA GLY A 186 -6.16 -2.68 9.32
C GLY A 186 -4.97 -3.64 9.44
N LEU A 187 -5.23 -4.95 9.36
CA LEU A 187 -4.18 -5.98 9.36
C LEU A 187 -3.25 -5.84 8.14
N SER A 188 -3.82 -5.59 6.97
CA SER A 188 -3.04 -5.48 5.73
C SER A 188 -2.05 -4.32 5.73
N ILE A 189 -2.29 -3.25 6.50
CA ILE A 189 -1.31 -2.17 6.68
C ILE A 189 0.00 -2.74 7.24
N GLY A 190 -0.10 -3.71 8.15
CA GLY A 190 1.06 -4.41 8.69
C GLY A 190 1.65 -5.50 7.78
N VAL A 191 1.17 -5.62 6.55
CA VAL A 191 1.77 -6.47 5.50
C VAL A 191 2.33 -5.58 4.41
N HIS A 192 1.44 -4.84 3.74
CA HIS A 192 1.76 -3.90 2.67
C HIS A 192 0.56 -2.96 2.42
N LEU A 193 0.82 -1.68 2.14
CA LEU A 193 -0.21 -0.68 1.85
C LEU A 193 -1.01 -0.92 0.55
N LEU A 194 -0.65 -1.91 -0.28
CA LEU A 194 -1.25 -2.12 -1.61
C LEU A 194 -2.72 -2.52 -1.52
N ASN A 195 -3.11 -3.27 -0.48
CA ASN A 195 -4.50 -3.66 -0.27
C ASN A 195 -5.44 -2.45 -0.11
N LEU A 196 -4.94 -1.31 0.36
CA LEU A 196 -5.75 -0.09 0.48
C LEU A 196 -6.27 0.39 -0.90
N LEU A 197 -5.61 0.01 -2.00
CA LEU A 197 -6.04 0.30 -3.36
C LEU A 197 -7.30 -0.47 -3.78
N ALA A 198 -7.76 -1.45 -2.99
CA ALA A 198 -9.06 -2.08 -3.19
C ALA A 198 -10.24 -1.15 -2.80
N LEU A 199 -9.99 -0.08 -2.02
CA LEU A 199 -11.03 0.83 -1.53
C LEU A 199 -11.93 1.42 -2.62
N PRO A 200 -11.41 1.96 -3.74
CA PRO A 200 -12.27 2.47 -4.81
C PRO A 200 -13.23 1.39 -5.32
N ALA A 201 -12.77 0.16 -5.50
CA ALA A 201 -13.62 -0.93 -5.97
C ALA A 201 -14.68 -1.30 -4.93
N ILE A 202 -14.33 -1.36 -3.64
CA ILE A 202 -15.26 -1.62 -2.52
C ILE A 202 -16.35 -0.54 -2.45
N VAL A 203 -15.96 0.73 -2.51
CA VAL A 203 -16.89 1.86 -2.48
C VAL A 203 -17.81 1.85 -3.70
N LEU A 204 -17.30 1.46 -4.88
CA LEU A 204 -18.12 1.30 -6.07
C LEU A 204 -19.10 0.13 -5.95
N VAL A 205 -18.71 -1.02 -5.41
CA VAL A 205 -19.64 -2.13 -5.12
C VAL A 205 -20.74 -1.66 -4.16
N TYR A 206 -20.38 -0.91 -3.11
CA TYR A 206 -21.36 -0.29 -2.20
C TYR A 206 -22.31 0.65 -2.94
N TYR A 207 -21.77 1.56 -3.77
CA TYR A 207 -22.53 2.53 -4.53
C TYR A 207 -23.53 1.84 -5.47
N PHE A 208 -23.06 0.93 -6.33
CA PHE A 208 -23.92 0.21 -7.27
C PHE A 208 -24.95 -0.70 -6.60
N ARG A 209 -24.72 -1.11 -5.34
CA ARG A 209 -25.69 -1.91 -4.59
C ARG A 209 -26.79 -1.07 -3.95
N LYS A 210 -26.47 0.14 -3.45
CA LYS A 210 -27.41 0.98 -2.68
C LYS A 210 -28.03 2.12 -3.48
N PHE A 211 -27.45 2.49 -4.61
CA PHE A 211 -27.89 3.63 -5.40
C PHE A 211 -28.05 3.28 -6.88
N THR A 212 -28.95 3.98 -7.55
CA THR A 212 -29.06 3.95 -9.00
C THR A 212 -27.87 4.66 -9.64
N PHE A 213 -27.42 4.16 -10.79
CA PHE A 213 -26.29 4.76 -11.49
C PHE A 213 -26.60 6.20 -11.92
N SER A 214 -25.66 7.09 -11.64
CA SER A 214 -25.57 8.42 -12.20
C SER A 214 -24.09 8.79 -12.31
N TRP A 215 -23.71 9.52 -13.35
CA TRP A 215 -22.34 10.01 -13.51
C TRP A 215 -21.87 10.84 -12.30
N LYS A 216 -22.77 11.65 -11.74
CA LYS A 216 -22.50 12.43 -10.53
C LYS A 216 -22.22 11.53 -9.31
N GLY A 217 -23.05 10.51 -9.08
CA GLY A 217 -22.87 9.56 -7.97
C GLY A 217 -21.61 8.72 -8.13
N PHE A 218 -21.30 8.30 -9.35
CA PHE A 218 -20.08 7.57 -9.68
C PHE A 218 -18.82 8.40 -9.39
N ILE A 219 -18.75 9.63 -9.93
CA ILE A 219 -17.60 10.53 -9.71
C ILE A 219 -17.46 10.86 -8.22
N MET A 220 -18.57 11.13 -7.52
CA MET A 220 -18.55 11.39 -6.08
C MET A 220 -18.06 10.18 -5.29
N SER A 221 -18.44 8.97 -5.67
CA SER A 221 -18.00 7.74 -5.01
C SER A 221 -16.50 7.52 -5.18
N ILE A 222 -15.95 7.78 -6.37
CA ILE A 222 -14.50 7.77 -6.60
C ILE A 222 -13.82 8.84 -5.74
N ALA A 223 -14.31 10.07 -5.74
CA ALA A 223 -13.74 11.15 -4.93
C ALA A 223 -13.74 10.82 -3.43
N VAL A 224 -14.84 10.26 -2.91
CA VAL A 224 -14.94 9.79 -1.53
C VAL A 224 -13.97 8.66 -1.26
N SER A 225 -13.81 7.70 -2.18
CA SER A 225 -12.84 6.61 -2.01
C SER A 225 -11.39 7.11 -1.94
N CYS A 226 -11.02 8.08 -2.79
CA CYS A 226 -9.73 8.73 -2.75
C CYS A 226 -9.53 9.53 -1.45
N ALA A 227 -10.57 10.21 -0.96
CA ALA A 227 -10.52 10.92 0.31
C ALA A 227 -10.33 9.96 1.49
N ILE A 228 -11.05 8.83 1.54
CA ILE A 228 -10.87 7.80 2.57
C ILE A 228 -9.44 7.24 2.52
N LEU A 229 -8.95 6.92 1.32
CA LEU A 229 -7.58 6.43 1.12
C LEU A 229 -6.54 7.44 1.61
N ALA A 230 -6.69 8.72 1.27
CA ALA A 230 -5.80 9.80 1.72
C ALA A 230 -5.85 9.99 3.24
N LEU A 231 -7.04 9.97 3.85
CA LEU A 231 -7.20 10.06 5.31
C LEU A 231 -6.59 8.86 6.03
N LEU A 232 -6.58 7.67 5.43
CA LEU A 232 -5.90 6.50 6.01
C LEU A 232 -4.38 6.62 5.89
N ILE A 233 -3.86 6.85 4.68
CA ILE A 233 -2.42 6.86 4.38
C ILE A 233 -1.71 8.04 5.04
N TRP A 234 -2.25 9.26 4.91
CA TRP A 234 -1.61 10.47 5.42
C TRP A 234 -2.19 10.95 6.74
N GLY A 235 -3.42 10.59 7.08
CA GLY A 235 -4.05 10.96 8.35
C GLY A 235 -3.79 9.93 9.44
N ILE A 236 -4.51 8.82 9.44
CA ILE A 236 -4.55 7.86 10.55
C ILE A 236 -3.18 7.22 10.80
N ILE A 237 -2.52 6.66 9.78
CA ILE A 237 -1.27 5.88 9.95
C ILE A 237 -0.15 6.73 10.60
N PRO A 238 0.29 7.85 10.00
CA PRO A 238 1.33 8.69 10.59
C PRO A 238 0.79 9.63 11.67
N GLY A 239 -0.45 10.11 11.55
CA GLY A 239 -1.04 11.06 12.49
C GLY A 239 -1.23 10.46 13.87
N LEU A 240 -1.63 9.19 13.99
CA LEU A 240 -1.73 8.49 15.27
C LEU A 240 -0.40 8.50 16.03
N ILE A 241 0.70 8.25 15.31
CA ILE A 241 2.05 8.25 15.88
C ILE A 241 2.51 9.68 16.17
N LYS A 242 2.21 10.66 15.31
CA LYS A 242 2.54 12.09 15.54
C LYS A 242 1.86 12.65 16.79
N ILE A 243 0.59 12.29 17.05
CA ILE A 243 -0.09 12.61 18.32
C ILE A 243 0.59 11.87 19.48
N SER A 244 0.91 10.59 19.31
CA SER A 244 1.62 9.81 20.34
C SER A 244 2.98 10.40 20.70
N SER A 245 3.77 10.90 19.75
CA SER A 245 5.06 11.57 20.01
C SER A 245 4.89 12.85 20.82
N ARG A 246 3.81 13.61 20.60
CA ARG A 246 3.50 14.82 21.38
C ARG A 246 3.10 14.47 22.82
N PHE A 247 2.30 13.42 23.00
CA PHE A 247 2.00 12.89 24.32
C PHE A 247 3.27 12.43 25.03
N ASP A 248 4.09 11.62 24.36
CA ASP A 248 5.33 11.10 24.96
C ASP A 248 6.30 12.21 25.33
N LEU A 249 6.44 13.22 24.50
CA LEU A 249 7.23 14.41 24.81
C LEU A 249 6.75 15.11 26.09
N PHE A 250 5.44 15.31 26.25
CA PHE A 250 4.88 15.93 27.46
C PHE A 250 5.11 15.08 28.71
N PHE A 251 4.82 13.78 28.65
CA PHE A 251 4.96 12.87 29.79
C PHE A 251 6.43 12.72 30.22
N VAL A 252 7.35 12.59 29.27
CA VAL A 252 8.78 12.42 29.56
C VAL A 252 9.41 13.74 30.00
N ASN A 253 9.27 14.81 29.21
CA ASN A 253 9.99 16.05 29.50
C ASN A 253 9.38 16.86 30.65
N THR A 254 8.06 16.87 30.78
CA THR A 254 7.34 17.64 31.80
C THR A 254 7.08 16.82 33.05
N LEU A 255 6.48 15.63 32.92
CA LEU A 255 6.10 14.79 34.08
C LEU A 255 7.23 13.88 34.58
N LYS A 256 8.38 13.85 33.88
CA LYS A 256 9.56 13.04 34.24
C LYS A 256 9.28 11.53 34.31
N LEU A 257 8.32 11.06 33.53
CA LEU A 257 8.00 9.65 33.42
C LEU A 257 8.94 8.95 32.41
N PRO A 258 9.08 7.61 32.47
CA PRO A 258 9.87 6.86 31.50
C PRO A 258 9.41 7.08 30.05
N HIS A 259 10.34 6.95 29.09
CA HIS A 259 10.00 6.96 27.66
C HIS A 259 8.91 5.94 27.32
N ASN A 260 8.11 6.23 26.29
CA ASN A 260 6.91 5.50 25.89
C ASN A 260 5.69 5.63 26.83
N SER A 261 5.82 6.24 28.01
CA SER A 261 4.69 6.42 28.94
C SER A 261 3.54 7.25 28.36
N GLY A 262 3.84 8.34 27.64
CA GLY A 262 2.80 9.17 27.04
C GLY A 262 2.13 8.48 25.86
N MET A 263 2.87 7.70 25.07
CA MET A 263 2.30 6.86 24.01
C MET A 263 1.33 5.81 24.58
N VAL A 264 1.68 5.13 25.67
CA VAL A 264 0.80 4.15 26.34
C VAL A 264 -0.47 4.83 26.85
N VAL A 265 -0.34 5.97 27.53
CA VAL A 265 -1.50 6.72 28.03
C VAL A 265 -2.40 7.19 26.88
N HIS A 266 -1.82 7.67 25.79
CA HIS A 266 -2.57 8.05 24.59
C HIS A 266 -3.42 6.89 24.06
N PHE A 267 -2.84 5.69 23.91
CA PHE A 267 -3.60 4.52 23.43
C PHE A 267 -4.70 4.08 24.41
N ILE A 268 -4.49 4.15 25.72
CA ILE A 268 -5.52 3.85 26.72
C ILE A 268 -6.70 4.82 26.58
N ILE A 269 -6.42 6.12 26.50
CA ILE A 269 -7.45 7.16 26.32
C ILE A 269 -8.22 6.91 25.02
N LEU A 270 -7.50 6.59 23.94
CA LEU A 270 -8.10 6.33 22.64
C LEU A 270 -9.06 5.13 22.68
N ILE A 271 -8.65 4.02 23.30
CA ILE A 271 -9.49 2.82 23.47
C ILE A 271 -10.76 3.16 24.27
N VAL A 272 -10.61 3.86 25.39
CA VAL A 272 -11.74 4.26 26.24
C VAL A 272 -12.70 5.15 25.46
N LEU A 273 -12.19 6.13 24.71
CA LEU A 273 -13.01 7.02 23.89
C LEU A 273 -13.74 6.30 22.77
N PHE A 274 -13.11 5.34 22.08
CA PHE A 274 -13.81 4.51 21.09
C PHE A 274 -14.95 3.71 21.71
N ILE A 275 -14.71 3.05 22.86
CA ILE A 275 -15.74 2.29 23.58
C ILE A 275 -16.92 3.21 23.94
N ILE A 276 -16.64 4.39 24.49
CA ILE A 276 -17.66 5.38 24.84
C ILE A 276 -18.40 5.86 23.58
N ALA A 277 -17.68 6.27 22.53
CA ALA A 277 -18.26 6.79 21.29
C ALA A 277 -19.21 5.79 20.63
N ILE A 278 -18.79 4.53 20.52
CA ILE A 278 -19.58 3.43 19.94
C ILE A 278 -20.81 3.15 20.80
N ARG A 279 -20.66 3.00 22.12
CA ARG A 279 -21.81 2.78 23.02
C ARG A 279 -22.80 3.93 22.96
N MET A 280 -22.31 5.16 22.88
CA MET A 280 -23.16 6.35 22.81
C MET A 280 -23.87 6.48 21.47
N SER A 281 -23.23 6.14 20.36
CA SER A 281 -23.93 6.11 19.06
C SER A 281 -25.13 5.16 19.04
N LEU A 282 -25.14 4.12 19.90
CA LEU A 282 -26.25 3.18 20.07
C LEU A 282 -27.32 3.73 21.03
N ASN A 283 -26.90 4.21 22.20
CA ASN A 283 -27.81 4.48 23.32
C ASN A 283 -28.26 5.95 23.45
N SER A 284 -27.56 6.89 22.82
CA SER A 284 -27.78 8.33 22.97
C SER A 284 -28.44 8.93 21.72
N GLU A 285 -29.51 9.68 21.92
CA GLU A 285 -30.18 10.45 20.85
C GLU A 285 -29.65 11.89 20.75
N ASN A 286 -28.84 12.34 21.71
CA ASN A 286 -28.30 13.69 21.71
C ASN A 286 -27.21 13.85 20.64
N LYS A 287 -27.57 14.52 19.54
CA LYS A 287 -26.70 14.83 18.41
C LYS A 287 -25.39 15.50 18.82
N ILE A 288 -25.45 16.56 19.64
CA ILE A 288 -24.28 17.36 20.03
C ILE A 288 -23.30 16.49 20.81
N ARG A 289 -23.80 15.72 21.76
CA ARG A 289 -22.99 14.83 22.60
C ARG A 289 -22.32 13.73 21.77
N ASN A 290 -23.06 13.09 20.88
CA ASN A 290 -22.52 12.05 19.99
C ASN A 290 -21.44 12.63 19.06
N ALA A 291 -21.71 13.79 18.46
CA ALA A 291 -20.77 14.46 17.58
C ALA A 291 -19.49 14.90 18.32
N ALA A 292 -19.62 15.45 19.53
CA ALA A 292 -18.48 15.90 20.34
C ALA A 292 -17.54 14.74 20.69
N ILE A 293 -18.09 13.61 21.14
CA ILE A 293 -17.29 12.44 21.52
C ILE A 293 -16.70 11.74 20.30
N ALA A 294 -17.46 11.61 19.20
CA ALA A 294 -16.93 11.09 17.94
C ALA A 294 -15.77 11.96 17.42
N THR A 295 -15.92 13.29 17.49
CA THR A 295 -14.87 14.24 17.08
C THR A 295 -13.64 14.12 17.99
N ALA A 296 -13.81 14.09 19.31
CA ALA A 296 -12.69 13.91 20.25
C ALA A 296 -11.95 12.57 20.01
N THR A 297 -12.71 11.50 19.73
CA THR A 297 -12.15 10.18 19.42
C THR A 297 -11.32 10.23 18.13
N LEU A 298 -11.89 10.72 17.04
CA LEU A 298 -11.17 10.79 15.76
C LEU A 298 -10.04 11.83 15.77
N PHE A 299 -10.14 12.90 16.56
CA PHE A 299 -9.06 13.86 16.75
C PHE A 299 -7.79 13.17 17.28
N LEU A 300 -7.92 12.29 18.27
CA LEU A 300 -6.78 11.55 18.83
C LEU A 300 -6.21 10.49 17.89
N THR A 301 -6.96 10.02 16.90
CA THR A 301 -6.39 9.17 15.84
C THR A 301 -5.42 9.92 14.93
N GLY A 302 -5.37 11.25 15.00
CA GLY A 302 -4.55 12.07 14.11
C GLY A 302 -5.06 12.14 12.67
N ILE A 303 -6.29 11.68 12.37
CA ILE A 303 -6.89 11.70 11.02
C ILE A 303 -6.86 13.09 10.34
N TRP A 304 -6.77 14.16 11.12
CA TRP A 304 -6.71 15.54 10.65
C TRP A 304 -5.29 16.03 10.32
N VAL A 305 -4.26 15.28 10.71
CA VAL A 305 -2.85 15.62 10.50
C VAL A 305 -2.37 14.99 9.20
N VAL A 306 -2.81 15.53 8.07
CA VAL A 306 -2.56 14.95 6.73
C VAL A 306 -1.34 15.53 6.02
N SER A 307 -0.78 16.63 6.53
CA SER A 307 0.36 17.32 5.94
C SER A 307 1.15 18.09 6.99
N ASP A 308 2.25 18.72 6.59
CA ASP A 308 2.97 19.67 7.45
C ASP A 308 2.37 21.08 7.43
N SER A 309 1.42 21.35 6.52
CA SER A 309 0.70 22.62 6.48
C SER A 309 -0.34 22.70 7.58
N PHE A 310 -0.17 23.67 8.48
CA PHE A 310 -1.14 23.99 9.52
C PHE A 310 -2.53 24.30 8.92
N PHE A 311 -2.59 25.07 7.85
CA PHE A 311 -3.84 25.46 7.20
C PHE A 311 -4.61 24.25 6.65
N ILE A 312 -3.91 23.33 5.95
CA ILE A 312 -4.53 22.11 5.40
C ILE A 312 -5.07 21.24 6.55
N ASN A 313 -4.30 21.06 7.62
CA ASN A 313 -4.72 20.22 8.75
C ASN A 313 -5.96 20.78 9.46
N ILE A 314 -6.07 22.11 9.62
CA ILE A 314 -7.27 22.75 10.17
C ILE A 314 -8.47 22.57 9.26
N LEU A 315 -8.29 22.71 7.94
CA LEU A 315 -9.37 22.49 6.97
C LEU A 315 -9.89 21.05 7.06
N VAL A 316 -9.00 20.06 7.12
CA VAL A 316 -9.38 18.65 7.28
C VAL A 316 -10.08 18.42 8.61
N LEU A 317 -9.60 19.01 9.72
CA LEU A 317 -10.25 18.91 11.01
C LEU A 317 -11.68 19.45 10.98
N ILE A 318 -11.89 20.63 10.37
CA ILE A 318 -13.22 21.23 10.20
C ILE A 318 -14.11 20.33 9.34
N ALA A 319 -13.58 19.78 8.24
CA ALA A 319 -14.33 18.89 7.36
C ALA A 319 -14.77 17.60 8.07
N VAL A 320 -13.85 16.93 8.78
CA VAL A 320 -14.14 15.72 9.56
C VAL A 320 -15.16 16.03 10.67
N THR A 321 -14.96 17.11 11.43
CA THR A 321 -15.87 17.50 12.51
C THR A 321 -17.27 17.82 11.99
N SER A 322 -17.37 18.57 10.89
CA SER A 322 -18.64 18.93 10.25
C SER A 322 -19.36 17.68 9.71
N PHE A 323 -18.62 16.75 9.13
CA PHE A 323 -19.15 15.47 8.67
C PHE A 323 -19.68 14.63 9.83
N LEU A 324 -18.93 14.48 10.92
CA LEU A 324 -19.39 13.76 12.11
C LEU A 324 -20.62 14.41 12.73
N PHE A 325 -20.65 15.74 12.81
CA PHE A 325 -21.81 16.48 13.31
C PHE A 325 -23.05 16.25 12.43
N TYR A 326 -22.88 16.24 11.11
CA TYR A 326 -23.94 15.95 10.16
C TYR A 326 -24.47 14.52 10.32
N VAL A 327 -23.59 13.50 10.31
CA VAL A 327 -23.98 12.09 10.42
C VAL A 327 -24.61 11.78 11.77
N SER A 328 -24.10 12.36 12.87
CA SER A 328 -24.64 12.18 14.22
C SER A 328 -26.10 12.59 14.36
N GLY A 329 -26.55 13.56 13.55
CA GLY A 329 -27.96 13.99 13.52
C GLY A 329 -28.82 13.26 12.50
N LYS A 330 -28.21 12.67 11.47
CA LYS A 330 -28.94 12.09 10.33
C LYS A 330 -29.08 10.57 10.40
N ASN A 331 -28.01 9.86 10.75
CA ASN A 331 -28.01 8.40 10.78
C ASN A 331 -27.01 7.86 11.81
N ARG A 332 -27.52 7.46 12.98
CA ARG A 332 -26.73 6.91 14.08
C ARG A 332 -26.09 5.57 13.75
N VAL A 333 -26.73 4.75 12.90
CA VAL A 333 -26.18 3.46 12.46
C VAL A 333 -24.93 3.70 11.63
N VAL A 334 -24.98 4.66 10.69
CA VAL A 334 -23.80 5.02 9.89
C VAL A 334 -22.67 5.57 10.77
N LEU A 335 -22.99 6.42 11.77
CA LEU A 335 -21.99 6.89 12.73
C LEU A 335 -21.33 5.71 13.47
N ASN A 336 -22.14 4.77 13.97
CA ASN A 336 -21.65 3.60 14.68
C ASN A 336 -20.76 2.73 13.78
N THR A 337 -21.18 2.47 12.53
CA THR A 337 -20.40 1.70 11.56
C THR A 337 -19.07 2.38 11.26
N ILE A 338 -19.03 3.71 11.10
CA ILE A 338 -17.79 4.47 10.89
C ILE A 338 -16.86 4.33 12.11
N LEU A 339 -17.35 4.61 13.31
CA LEU A 339 -16.54 4.53 14.53
C LEU A 339 -16.01 3.12 14.77
N THR A 340 -16.84 2.11 14.56
CA THR A 340 -16.46 0.69 14.70
C THR A 340 -15.43 0.31 13.63
N SER A 341 -15.61 0.75 12.38
CA SER A 341 -14.66 0.48 11.29
C SER A 341 -13.29 1.06 11.59
N VAL A 342 -13.23 2.32 12.04
CA VAL A 342 -11.94 2.95 12.43
C VAL A 342 -11.33 2.22 13.63
N MET A 343 -12.13 1.86 14.64
CA MET A 343 -11.64 1.09 15.79
C MET A 343 -11.01 -0.24 15.36
N VAL A 344 -11.66 -1.02 14.49
CA VAL A 344 -11.10 -2.32 14.06
C VAL A 344 -9.93 -2.18 13.09
N ILE A 345 -9.86 -1.09 12.30
CA ILE A 345 -8.66 -0.75 11.54
C ILE A 345 -7.48 -0.54 12.50
N LEU A 346 -7.69 0.22 13.58
CA LEU A 346 -6.66 0.47 14.58
C LEU A 346 -6.29 -0.79 15.37
N ILE A 347 -7.23 -1.70 15.61
CA ILE A 347 -6.92 -3.02 16.19
C ILE A 347 -6.00 -3.80 15.25
N GLY A 348 -6.27 -3.84 13.94
CA GLY A 348 -5.36 -4.49 12.98
C GLY A 348 -3.98 -3.80 12.91
N TYR A 349 -3.98 -2.47 12.91
CA TYR A 349 -2.76 -1.64 12.90
C TYR A 349 -1.94 -1.75 14.19
N SER A 350 -2.54 -2.17 15.30
CA SER A 350 -1.86 -2.36 16.58
C SER A 350 -0.73 -3.39 16.54
N SER A 351 -0.69 -4.24 15.50
CA SER A 351 0.45 -5.11 15.19
C SER A 351 1.78 -4.34 15.06
N THR A 352 1.74 -3.06 14.69
CA THR A 352 2.89 -2.15 14.69
C THR A 352 3.59 -2.07 16.04
N ALA A 353 2.89 -2.32 17.15
CA ALA A 353 3.48 -2.35 18.49
C ALA A 353 4.64 -3.36 18.61
N ILE A 354 4.65 -4.45 17.82
CA ILE A 354 5.75 -5.42 17.84
C ILE A 354 7.08 -4.76 17.47
N ILE A 355 7.07 -3.78 16.56
CA ILE A 355 8.28 -3.06 16.17
C ILE A 355 8.86 -2.33 17.37
N VAL A 356 8.05 -1.55 18.09
CA VAL A 356 8.51 -0.80 19.25
C VAL A 356 9.02 -1.73 20.34
N ILE A 357 8.27 -2.81 20.62
CA ILE A 357 8.61 -3.80 21.65
C ILE A 357 9.94 -4.47 21.30
N ARG A 358 10.11 -4.92 20.06
CA ARG A 358 11.32 -5.62 19.62
C ARG A 358 12.50 -4.67 19.50
N ALA A 359 12.35 -3.48 18.91
CA ALA A 359 13.40 -2.46 18.88
C ALA A 359 13.89 -2.09 20.29
N SER A 360 12.98 -2.01 21.27
CA SER A 360 13.34 -1.76 22.68
C SER A 360 14.15 -2.89 23.33
N ALA A 361 14.02 -4.12 22.82
CA ALA A 361 14.84 -5.27 23.23
C ALA A 361 16.22 -5.29 22.53
N ASN A 362 16.48 -4.35 21.62
CA ASN A 362 17.74 -4.15 20.90
C ASN A 362 18.28 -5.42 20.19
N PRO A 363 17.51 -6.00 19.23
CA PRO A 363 17.94 -7.15 18.45
C PRO A 363 19.15 -6.81 17.55
N PRO A 364 19.88 -7.82 17.04
CA PRO A 364 21.02 -7.60 16.14
C PRO A 364 20.68 -6.81 14.88
N LEU A 365 19.59 -7.18 14.19
CA LEU A 365 19.02 -6.38 13.11
C LEU A 365 17.94 -5.46 13.70
N ASN A 366 18.22 -4.16 13.75
CA ASN A 366 17.35 -3.15 14.35
C ASN A 366 17.32 -1.87 13.51
N GLU A 367 16.83 -1.96 12.27
CA GLU A 367 16.86 -0.84 11.33
C GLU A 367 16.13 0.39 11.87
N ASN A 368 16.82 1.54 11.83
CA ASN A 368 16.45 2.84 12.42
C ASN A 368 16.11 2.84 13.93
N ASN A 369 16.19 1.70 14.62
CA ASN A 369 15.89 1.55 16.05
C ASN A 369 14.59 2.26 16.52
N PRO A 370 13.41 1.87 15.99
CA PRO A 370 12.10 2.48 16.29
C PRO A 370 11.55 2.13 17.69
N SER A 371 12.36 2.32 18.74
CA SER A 371 12.06 1.98 20.14
C SER A 371 11.16 3.01 20.86
N ASN A 372 10.88 4.14 20.22
CA ASN A 372 10.05 5.21 20.77
C ASN A 372 9.21 5.90 19.66
N PRO A 373 8.13 6.65 19.99
CA PRO A 373 7.21 7.16 18.98
C PRO A 373 7.83 8.14 17.97
N PHE A 374 8.92 8.86 18.31
CA PHE A 374 9.62 9.70 17.32
C PHE A 374 10.37 8.84 16.31
N SER A 375 11.17 7.88 16.78
CA SER A 375 11.88 6.93 15.90
C SER A 375 10.93 6.02 15.11
N LEU A 376 9.77 5.68 15.67
CA LEU A 376 8.72 4.92 14.98
C LEU A 376 8.09 5.76 13.87
N LEU A 377 7.84 7.05 14.10
CA LEU A 377 7.30 7.95 13.07
C LEU A 377 8.28 8.06 11.90
N TYR A 378 9.56 8.27 12.20
CA TYR A 378 10.64 8.30 11.21
C TYR A 378 10.68 7.01 10.37
N TYR A 379 10.61 5.85 11.03
CA TYR A 379 10.58 4.53 10.40
C TYR A 379 9.34 4.37 9.49
N LEU A 380 8.13 4.60 10.00
CA LEU A 380 6.90 4.41 9.22
C LEU A 380 6.78 5.35 8.01
N ASN A 381 7.28 6.59 8.14
CA ASN A 381 7.31 7.57 7.05
C ASN A 381 8.44 7.30 6.05
N ARG A 382 9.40 6.44 6.41
CA ARG A 382 10.61 6.15 5.63
C ARG A 382 11.41 7.41 5.31
N GLU A 383 11.53 8.29 6.31
CA GLU A 383 12.20 9.59 6.18
C GLU A 383 13.67 9.45 5.73
N GLN A 384 14.29 8.28 5.92
CA GLN A 384 15.62 7.95 5.41
C GLN A 384 15.78 8.02 3.89
N TYR A 385 14.69 7.87 3.11
CA TYR A 385 14.76 7.93 1.65
C TYR A 385 14.61 9.36 1.08
N GLY A 386 14.41 10.35 1.96
CA GLY A 386 14.21 11.74 1.59
C GLY A 386 12.85 12.05 0.95
N ASP A 387 12.59 13.34 0.74
CA ASP A 387 11.35 13.83 0.16
C ASP A 387 11.46 14.02 -1.35
N ARG A 388 10.37 13.72 -2.07
CA ARG A 388 10.27 13.96 -3.52
C ARG A 388 9.10 14.91 -3.80
N PRO A 389 9.32 16.08 -4.41
CA PRO A 389 8.23 16.98 -4.76
C PRO A 389 7.37 16.33 -5.85
N LEU A 390 6.08 16.12 -5.55
CA LEU A 390 5.15 15.49 -6.49
C LEU A 390 4.32 16.49 -7.29
N PHE A 391 3.88 17.57 -6.64
CA PHE A 391 2.94 18.53 -7.23
C PHE A 391 3.59 19.87 -7.60
N TYR A 392 4.50 20.37 -6.77
CA TYR A 392 5.23 21.60 -7.01
C TYR A 392 6.62 21.48 -6.41
N GLY A 393 7.64 21.93 -7.14
CA GLY A 393 9.02 21.86 -6.66
C GLY A 393 10.06 22.14 -7.75
N PRO A 394 11.34 22.10 -7.38
CA PRO A 394 12.46 22.41 -8.27
C PRO A 394 12.74 21.29 -9.28
N TYR A 395 13.42 21.63 -10.38
CA TYR A 395 14.09 20.65 -11.23
C TYR A 395 15.38 20.14 -10.61
N TYR A 396 15.88 19.00 -11.10
CA TYR A 396 17.10 18.33 -10.64
C TYR A 396 18.37 19.21 -10.68
N ASN A 397 18.40 20.24 -11.53
CA ASN A 397 19.53 21.15 -11.69
C ASN A 397 19.26 22.55 -11.11
N ALA A 398 18.25 22.68 -10.23
CA ALA A 398 18.01 23.91 -9.51
C ALA A 398 19.21 24.23 -8.61
N PRO A 399 19.82 25.43 -8.75
CA PRO A 399 20.86 25.88 -7.84
C PRO A 399 20.34 25.96 -6.41
N VAL A 400 21.14 25.49 -5.46
CA VAL A 400 20.90 25.71 -4.02
C VAL A 400 21.48 27.07 -3.67
N LEU A 401 20.63 27.98 -3.20
CA LEU A 401 20.99 29.34 -2.80
C LEU A 401 21.38 29.39 -1.32
N ASP A 402 20.65 28.67 -0.46
CA ASP A 402 20.86 28.69 0.99
C ASP A 402 20.36 27.38 1.61
N TYR A 403 20.55 27.23 2.92
CA TYR A 403 20.00 26.16 3.73
C TYR A 403 19.17 26.75 4.87
N ALA A 404 17.95 26.25 5.03
CA ALA A 404 17.06 26.62 6.11
C ALA A 404 16.93 25.47 7.12
N ASP A 405 16.70 25.86 8.38
CA ASP A 405 16.31 24.94 9.43
C ASP A 405 14.90 24.39 9.18
N GLY A 406 14.80 23.11 8.91
CA GLY A 406 13.56 22.34 8.81
C GLY A 406 13.04 21.88 10.18
N LYS A 407 12.39 20.72 10.19
CA LYS A 407 11.75 20.19 11.40
C LYS A 407 12.79 19.79 12.46
N PRO A 408 12.49 19.97 13.76
CA PRO A 408 13.35 19.48 14.83
C PRO A 408 13.34 17.96 14.90
N VAL A 409 14.53 17.37 14.91
CA VAL A 409 14.73 15.93 15.09
C VAL A 409 14.98 15.64 16.56
N TYR A 410 14.06 14.89 17.16
CA TYR A 410 14.12 14.52 18.56
C TYR A 410 14.87 13.19 18.72
N ALA A 411 15.79 13.15 19.67
CA ALA A 411 16.37 11.91 20.16
C ALA A 411 16.24 11.82 21.68
N LEU A 412 16.28 10.59 22.18
CA LEU A 412 16.18 10.32 23.61
C LEU A 412 17.58 10.31 24.24
N GLU A 413 17.88 11.32 25.05
CA GLU A 413 19.12 11.45 25.82
C GLU A 413 19.03 10.61 27.11
N ASP A 414 20.01 9.74 27.33
CA ASP A 414 20.15 8.85 28.50
C ASP A 414 18.87 8.07 28.89
N LYS A 415 18.01 7.80 27.90
CA LYS A 415 16.68 7.19 28.10
C LYS A 415 15.73 7.99 29.01
N LYS A 416 16.04 9.25 29.32
CA LYS A 416 15.34 10.07 30.31
C LYS A 416 14.64 11.30 29.75
N LYS A 417 15.14 11.88 28.67
CA LYS A 417 14.60 13.15 28.14
C LYS A 417 14.75 13.22 26.64
N TYR A 418 13.73 13.73 25.96
CA TYR A 418 13.86 14.08 24.55
C TYR A 418 14.56 15.42 24.41
N ILE A 419 15.62 15.44 23.60
CA ILE A 419 16.34 16.65 23.19
C ILE A 419 16.25 16.80 21.68
N ILE A 420 16.33 18.04 21.21
CA ILE A 420 16.50 18.32 19.80
C ILE A 420 18.00 18.13 19.52
N THR A 421 18.34 17.12 18.71
CA THR A 421 19.75 16.85 18.35
C THR A 421 20.21 17.74 17.22
N HIS A 422 19.34 17.92 16.22
CA HIS A 422 19.53 18.81 15.09
C HIS A 422 18.16 19.16 14.50
N ARG A 423 18.18 20.04 13.51
CA ARG A 423 17.04 20.26 12.61
C ARG A 423 17.40 19.71 11.25
N GLU A 424 16.41 19.20 10.54
CA GLU A 424 16.56 18.82 9.14
C GLU A 424 17.08 20.02 8.34
N LEU A 425 17.96 19.78 7.38
CA LEU A 425 18.48 20.83 6.50
C LEU A 425 17.60 20.91 5.25
N GLU A 426 16.82 21.97 5.13
CA GLU A 426 16.02 22.24 3.94
C GLU A 426 16.83 23.08 2.95
N LYS A 427 17.00 22.56 1.74
CA LYS A 427 17.68 23.29 0.66
C LYS A 427 16.76 24.39 0.12
N VAL A 428 17.23 25.63 0.18
CA VAL A 428 16.57 26.78 -0.46
C VAL A 428 17.06 26.86 -1.89
N TYR A 429 16.19 26.54 -2.84
CA TYR A 429 16.52 26.53 -4.27
C TYR A 429 16.18 27.86 -4.95
N ASP A 430 16.80 28.12 -6.10
CA ASP A 430 16.41 29.24 -6.97
C ASP A 430 14.99 29.04 -7.52
N ASP A 431 14.05 29.88 -7.08
CA ASP A 431 12.63 29.86 -7.48
C ASP A 431 12.42 29.85 -9.00
N ARG A 432 13.37 30.41 -9.77
CA ARG A 432 13.30 30.39 -11.24
C ARG A 432 13.33 28.99 -11.80
N PHE A 433 13.78 27.97 -11.04
CA PHE A 433 13.85 26.57 -11.46
C PHE A 433 12.64 25.73 -11.03
N PHE A 434 11.64 26.32 -10.38
CA PHE A 434 10.44 25.58 -9.97
C PHE A 434 9.51 25.31 -11.15
N THR A 435 8.70 24.27 -10.97
CA THR A 435 7.63 23.88 -11.88
C THR A 435 6.49 23.17 -11.16
N LEU A 436 5.35 23.08 -11.85
CA LEU A 436 4.26 22.20 -11.47
C LEU A 436 4.58 20.78 -11.96
N PHE A 437 4.28 19.77 -11.16
CA PHE A 437 4.58 18.36 -11.42
C PHE A 437 6.04 18.12 -11.82
N PRO A 438 7.03 18.40 -10.94
CA PRO A 438 8.45 18.21 -11.26
C PRO A 438 8.73 16.70 -11.40
N ARG A 439 8.80 16.19 -12.64
CA ARG A 439 9.10 14.78 -12.96
C ARG A 439 10.59 14.54 -13.18
N MET A 440 11.32 15.61 -13.51
CA MET A 440 12.78 15.65 -13.60
C MET A 440 13.36 16.27 -12.32
N TRP A 441 13.18 15.64 -11.17
CA TRP A 441 13.72 16.07 -9.88
C TRP A 441 14.65 14.99 -9.32
N SER A 442 15.79 15.39 -8.75
CA SER A 442 16.61 14.50 -7.95
C SER A 442 17.39 15.26 -6.86
N ASP A 443 17.54 14.61 -5.72
CA ASP A 443 18.46 14.93 -4.62
C ASP A 443 19.78 14.13 -4.67
N GLN A 444 19.91 13.18 -5.62
CA GLN A 444 21.02 12.24 -5.78
C GLN A 444 21.95 12.64 -6.95
N SER A 445 22.98 11.83 -7.19
CA SER A 445 24.13 12.08 -8.08
C SER A 445 23.78 12.53 -9.50
N ASN A 446 24.80 12.99 -10.23
CA ASN A 446 24.74 13.40 -11.64
C ASN A 446 24.16 12.33 -12.59
N ASP A 447 24.04 11.07 -12.18
CA ASP A 447 23.56 9.97 -13.02
C ASP A 447 22.09 10.17 -13.42
N HIS A 448 21.25 10.69 -12.50
CA HIS A 448 19.85 10.99 -12.81
C HIS A 448 19.70 12.11 -13.84
N ALA A 449 20.59 13.11 -13.80
CA ALA A 449 20.60 14.20 -14.78
C ALA A 449 20.78 13.68 -16.21
N GLU A 450 21.64 12.68 -16.41
CA GLU A 450 21.88 12.09 -17.72
C GLU A 450 20.66 11.30 -18.21
N VAL A 451 19.98 10.55 -17.33
CA VAL A 451 18.73 9.87 -17.68
C VAL A 451 17.64 10.88 -18.04
N TYR A 452 17.49 11.96 -17.28
CA TYR A 452 16.55 13.04 -17.59
C TYR A 452 16.83 13.67 -18.96
N LYS A 453 18.10 13.91 -19.28
CA LYS A 453 18.52 14.44 -20.58
C LYS A 453 18.23 13.44 -21.72
N ALA A 454 18.54 12.16 -21.53
CA ALA A 454 18.34 11.12 -22.52
C ALA A 454 16.85 10.94 -22.89
N TRP A 455 15.98 10.91 -21.89
CA TRP A 455 14.55 10.64 -22.08
C TRP A 455 13.68 11.89 -22.22
N GLY A 456 14.07 13.00 -21.59
CA GLY A 456 13.34 14.28 -21.55
C GLY A 456 13.84 15.32 -22.54
N GLY A 457 15.14 15.31 -22.90
CA GLY A 457 15.76 16.27 -23.81
C GLY A 457 16.75 17.25 -23.14
N THR A 458 17.51 17.97 -23.96
CA THR A 458 18.67 18.78 -23.53
C THR A 458 18.61 20.26 -23.93
N ARG A 459 17.52 20.72 -24.54
CA ARG A 459 17.43 22.10 -25.05
C ARG A 459 17.42 23.09 -23.90
N GLY A 460 16.54 22.85 -22.91
CA GLY A 460 16.35 23.72 -21.76
C GLY A 460 16.09 25.19 -22.09
N ILE A 461 16.14 26.02 -21.06
CA ILE A 461 16.10 27.49 -21.10
C ILE A 461 17.40 27.95 -20.41
N PRO A 462 18.32 28.62 -21.11
CA PRO A 462 19.55 29.09 -20.50
C PRO A 462 19.23 30.20 -19.49
N LEU A 463 19.64 30.01 -18.25
CA LEU A 463 19.54 30.99 -17.17
C LEU A 463 20.93 31.26 -16.61
N GLN A 464 21.25 32.54 -16.45
CA GLN A 464 22.46 32.93 -15.74
C GLN A 464 22.23 32.79 -14.23
N VAL A 465 23.15 32.08 -13.59
CA VAL A 465 23.17 31.81 -12.16
C VAL A 465 24.51 32.29 -11.62
N ILE A 466 24.48 32.90 -10.44
CA ILE A 466 25.68 33.30 -9.71
C ILE A 466 25.86 32.26 -8.61
N ASP A 467 27.01 31.59 -8.59
CA ASP A 467 27.37 30.70 -7.49
C ASP A 467 27.58 31.56 -6.24
N GLN A 468 26.84 31.27 -5.17
CA GLN A 468 26.92 32.06 -3.95
C GLN A 468 28.25 31.88 -3.19
N SER A 469 28.94 30.76 -3.39
CA SER A 469 30.20 30.44 -2.72
C SER A 469 31.42 31.03 -3.42
N SER A 470 31.43 31.03 -4.75
CA SER A 470 32.56 31.52 -5.56
C SER A 470 32.34 32.90 -6.20
N GLY A 471 31.09 33.37 -6.25
CA GLY A 471 30.70 34.58 -6.98
C GLY A 471 30.78 34.43 -8.50
N GLU A 472 31.07 33.23 -9.01
CA GLU A 472 31.26 32.97 -10.44
C GLU A 472 29.91 32.90 -11.18
N LYS A 473 29.88 33.45 -12.40
CA LYS A 473 28.70 33.42 -13.26
C LYS A 473 28.73 32.17 -14.13
N SER A 474 27.75 31.29 -13.97
CA SER A 474 27.56 30.13 -14.83
C SER A 474 26.21 30.20 -15.56
N ILE A 475 26.11 29.51 -16.71
CA ILE A 475 24.84 29.36 -17.43
C ILE A 475 24.33 27.95 -17.18
N ILE A 476 23.19 27.86 -16.50
CA ILE A 476 22.51 26.59 -16.25
C ILE A 476 21.27 26.53 -17.15
N ARG A 477 21.10 25.40 -17.86
CA ARG A 477 19.93 25.16 -18.72
C ARG A 477 18.80 24.54 -17.91
N LYS A 478 17.86 25.36 -17.44
CA LYS A 478 16.63 24.89 -16.79
C LYS A 478 15.83 24.01 -17.77
N PRO A 479 15.37 22.80 -17.39
CA PRO A 479 14.47 22.01 -18.21
C PRO A 479 13.21 22.79 -18.61
N ARG A 480 12.77 22.64 -19.85
CA ARG A 480 11.45 23.14 -20.28
C ARG A 480 10.35 22.27 -19.68
N PHE A 481 9.18 22.86 -19.45
CA PHE A 481 8.02 22.08 -19.03
C PHE A 481 7.65 20.97 -20.04
N SER A 482 7.88 21.18 -21.34
CA SER A 482 7.69 20.14 -22.35
C SER A 482 8.71 19.00 -22.25
N GLU A 483 9.95 19.26 -21.83
CA GLU A 483 10.96 18.22 -21.57
C GLU A 483 10.60 17.41 -20.32
N ASN A 484 10.07 18.09 -19.29
CA ASN A 484 9.51 17.46 -18.09
C ASN A 484 8.35 16.51 -18.40
N LEU A 485 7.38 16.96 -19.21
CA LEU A 485 6.27 16.10 -19.65
C LEU A 485 6.77 14.99 -20.58
N LYS A 486 7.72 15.27 -21.47
CA LYS A 486 8.31 14.25 -22.33
C LYS A 486 8.92 13.13 -21.50
N PHE A 487 9.71 13.45 -20.47
CA PHE A 487 10.27 12.48 -19.54
C PHE A 487 9.17 11.65 -18.83
N MET A 488 8.09 12.31 -18.37
CA MET A 488 6.96 11.63 -17.74
C MET A 488 6.35 10.56 -18.65
N PHE A 489 6.03 10.93 -19.89
CA PHE A 489 5.34 10.03 -20.82
C PHE A 489 6.28 9.01 -21.47
N SER A 490 7.53 9.37 -21.77
CA SER A 490 8.49 8.46 -22.41
C SER A 490 9.07 7.45 -21.43
N TYR A 491 9.54 7.92 -20.27
CA TYR A 491 10.25 7.07 -19.31
C TYR A 491 9.34 6.55 -18.21
N GLN A 492 8.69 7.42 -17.42
CA GLN A 492 7.94 6.97 -16.25
C GLN A 492 6.69 6.15 -16.65
N PHE A 493 5.85 6.69 -17.55
CA PHE A 493 4.66 6.00 -18.00
C PHE A 493 4.95 5.01 -19.13
N GLY A 494 5.79 5.38 -20.11
CA GLY A 494 6.14 4.50 -21.22
C GLY A 494 7.04 3.34 -20.81
N TYR A 495 8.29 3.65 -20.46
CA TYR A 495 9.33 2.64 -20.23
C TYR A 495 9.24 1.90 -18.89
N MET A 496 8.90 2.59 -17.79
CA MET A 496 8.84 1.97 -16.47
C MET A 496 7.52 1.25 -16.25
N TYR A 497 6.38 1.93 -16.47
CA TYR A 497 5.07 1.35 -16.23
C TYR A 497 4.54 0.53 -17.40
N PHE A 498 4.28 1.15 -18.56
CA PHE A 498 3.54 0.52 -19.66
C PHE A 498 4.32 -0.62 -20.31
N ARG A 499 5.65 -0.48 -20.45
CA ARG A 499 6.52 -1.58 -20.89
C ARG A 499 6.36 -2.78 -19.96
N TYR A 500 6.51 -2.59 -18.65
CA TYR A 500 6.44 -3.69 -17.69
C TYR A 500 5.03 -4.31 -17.64
N PHE A 501 3.99 -3.47 -17.67
CA PHE A 501 2.60 -3.93 -17.78
C PHE A 501 2.41 -4.82 -19.01
N MET A 502 2.74 -4.33 -20.20
CA MET A 502 2.59 -5.12 -21.42
C MET A 502 3.53 -6.33 -21.48
N TRP A 503 4.71 -6.25 -20.86
CA TRP A 503 5.64 -7.36 -20.76
C TRP A 503 5.04 -8.55 -19.98
N ASN A 504 4.19 -8.26 -19.00
CA ASN A 504 3.45 -9.27 -18.24
C ASN A 504 2.17 -9.75 -18.96
N PHE A 505 1.46 -8.88 -19.69
CA PHE A 505 0.11 -9.17 -20.19
C PHE A 505 -0.04 -9.36 -21.71
N SER A 506 0.90 -8.89 -22.52
CA SER A 506 0.90 -9.05 -23.98
C SER A 506 1.91 -10.10 -24.43
N GLY A 507 3.10 -10.05 -23.83
CA GLY A 507 4.18 -10.98 -24.10
C GLY A 507 5.53 -10.31 -23.87
N ARG A 508 6.58 -11.11 -23.73
CA ARG A 508 7.94 -10.64 -23.45
C ARG A 508 8.97 -11.15 -24.45
N GLN A 509 9.95 -10.29 -24.74
CA GLN A 509 11.10 -10.61 -25.58
C GLN A 509 12.07 -11.58 -24.88
N ASN A 510 12.37 -11.29 -23.61
CA ASN A 510 13.18 -12.07 -22.68
C ASN A 510 12.97 -11.55 -21.24
N ASP A 511 13.58 -12.23 -20.27
CA ASP A 511 13.64 -11.90 -18.83
C ASP A 511 14.84 -11.05 -18.41
N THR A 512 15.70 -10.71 -19.36
CA THR A 512 16.86 -9.86 -19.10
C THR A 512 16.42 -8.41 -18.84
N GLN A 513 16.95 -7.81 -17.78
CA GLN A 513 16.67 -6.42 -17.43
C GLN A 513 17.01 -5.49 -18.61
N GLY A 514 16.01 -4.72 -19.04
CA GLY A 514 16.19 -3.71 -20.08
C GLY A 514 16.85 -2.44 -19.56
N THR A 515 17.55 -1.74 -20.45
CA THR A 515 18.13 -0.40 -20.22
C THR A 515 17.62 0.66 -21.22
N GLY A 516 16.53 0.36 -21.93
CA GLY A 516 15.97 1.19 -22.99
C GLY A 516 16.40 0.80 -24.41
N GLY A 517 17.24 -0.23 -24.54
CA GLY A 517 17.64 -0.79 -25.82
C GLY A 517 16.61 -1.75 -26.45
N ALA A 518 16.81 -2.09 -27.72
CA ALA A 518 15.89 -2.92 -28.50
C ALA A 518 15.95 -4.44 -28.18
N VAL A 519 16.96 -4.88 -27.44
CA VAL A 519 17.30 -6.31 -27.30
C VAL A 519 16.79 -6.93 -25.99
N ASN A 520 16.72 -6.16 -24.90
CA ASN A 520 16.43 -6.70 -23.57
C ASN A 520 15.23 -6.04 -22.91
N GLY A 521 14.40 -6.86 -22.28
CA GLY A 521 13.28 -6.44 -21.45
C GLY A 521 12.15 -5.74 -22.20
N ASN A 522 12.03 -5.90 -23.52
CA ASN A 522 10.88 -5.35 -24.24
C ASN A 522 9.67 -6.28 -24.18
N TRP A 523 8.49 -5.69 -24.29
CA TRP A 523 7.26 -6.43 -24.49
C TRP A 523 6.99 -6.62 -25.98
N ILE A 524 6.33 -7.72 -26.32
CA ILE A 524 5.94 -8.07 -27.68
C ILE A 524 4.47 -8.50 -27.73
N THR A 525 3.83 -8.22 -28.86
CA THR A 525 2.46 -8.67 -29.16
C THR A 525 2.46 -9.96 -29.96
N GLY A 526 3.53 -10.23 -30.71
CA GLY A 526 3.55 -11.24 -31.76
C GLY A 526 3.19 -10.69 -33.14
N ILE A 527 2.68 -9.45 -33.21
CA ILE A 527 2.29 -8.77 -34.44
C ILE A 527 3.44 -7.85 -34.89
N LYS A 528 4.09 -8.23 -35.99
CA LYS A 528 5.35 -7.64 -36.45
C LYS A 528 5.33 -6.10 -36.53
N PHE A 529 4.33 -5.52 -37.19
CA PHE A 529 4.26 -4.07 -37.38
C PHE A 529 4.01 -3.28 -36.09
N LEU A 530 3.49 -3.94 -35.03
CA LEU A 530 3.32 -3.34 -33.71
C LEU A 530 4.62 -3.42 -32.91
N ASP A 531 5.42 -4.47 -33.10
CA ASP A 531 6.60 -4.78 -32.29
C ASP A 531 7.88 -4.15 -32.85
N GLU A 532 8.04 -4.09 -34.17
CA GLU A 532 9.22 -3.56 -34.87
C GLU A 532 9.61 -2.13 -34.45
N PRO A 533 8.67 -1.18 -34.24
CA PRO A 533 9.03 0.17 -33.81
C PRO A 533 9.76 0.23 -32.45
N ARG A 534 9.61 -0.80 -31.62
CA ARG A 534 10.23 -0.89 -30.28
C ARG A 534 11.44 -1.83 -30.26
N THR A 535 11.30 -2.98 -30.92
CA THR A 535 12.27 -4.09 -30.85
C THR A 535 13.21 -4.15 -32.05
N GLY A 536 12.98 -3.32 -33.07
CA GLY A 536 13.71 -3.34 -34.32
C GLY A 536 13.26 -4.47 -35.26
N THR A 537 13.86 -4.51 -36.44
CA THR A 537 13.60 -5.50 -37.51
C THR A 537 14.65 -6.62 -37.54
N TYR A 538 15.61 -6.62 -36.62
CA TYR A 538 16.73 -7.55 -36.62
C TYR A 538 16.24 -8.99 -36.41
N ASP A 539 16.76 -9.92 -37.20
CA ASP A 539 16.65 -11.33 -36.88
C ASP A 539 17.43 -11.56 -35.59
N PHE A 540 16.70 -11.77 -34.49
CA PHE A 540 17.32 -12.07 -33.21
C PHE A 540 18.24 -13.28 -33.36
N PRO A 541 19.44 -13.25 -32.75
CA PRO A 541 20.26 -14.43 -32.54
C PRO A 541 19.41 -15.62 -32.05
N GLU A 542 19.80 -16.83 -32.44
CA GLU A 542 18.99 -18.04 -32.23
C GLU A 542 18.71 -18.31 -30.75
N ASP A 543 19.67 -18.02 -29.89
CA ASP A 543 19.59 -18.01 -28.43
C ASP A 543 18.48 -17.08 -27.91
N ILE A 544 18.36 -15.86 -28.44
CA ILE A 544 17.30 -14.91 -28.03
C ILE A 544 15.92 -15.32 -28.61
N ARG A 545 15.89 -15.99 -29.77
CA ARG A 545 14.63 -16.51 -30.34
C ARG A 545 14.09 -17.72 -29.58
N LYS A 546 15.00 -18.56 -29.07
CA LYS A 546 14.68 -19.79 -28.34
C LYS A 546 14.74 -19.60 -26.82
N ASP A 547 14.94 -18.37 -26.35
CA ASP A 547 14.91 -18.03 -24.94
C ASP A 547 13.61 -18.57 -24.31
N PRO A 548 13.69 -19.45 -23.28
CA PRO A 548 12.51 -20.03 -22.66
C PRO A 548 11.56 -19.00 -22.05
N SER A 549 12.06 -17.82 -21.68
CA SER A 549 11.27 -16.73 -21.13
C SER A 549 10.48 -15.99 -22.22
N ARG A 550 10.86 -16.10 -23.49
CA ARG A 550 10.19 -15.43 -24.60
C ARG A 550 8.78 -15.98 -24.80
N ASN A 551 7.77 -15.11 -24.77
CA ASN A 551 6.39 -15.51 -24.98
C ASN A 551 5.54 -14.47 -25.72
N LYS A 552 4.42 -14.95 -26.27
CA LYS A 552 3.40 -14.16 -26.95
C LYS A 552 2.05 -14.73 -26.51
N TYR A 553 1.18 -13.90 -25.94
CA TYR A 553 -0.13 -14.38 -25.45
C TYR A 553 -1.22 -14.37 -26.53
N TYR A 554 -0.92 -13.86 -27.73
CA TYR A 554 -1.82 -13.76 -28.88
C TYR A 554 -1.21 -14.28 -30.17
#